data_AF-A0AA36ITQ6-F1
#
_entry.id   AF-A0AA36ITQ6-F1
#
_cell.length_a   1.000
_cell.length_b   1.000
_cell.length_c   1.000
_cell.angle_alpha   90.00
_cell.angle_beta   90.00
_cell.angle_gamma   90.00
#
_symmetry.space_group_name_H-M   'P 1'
#
loop_
_entity.id
_entity.type
_entity.pdbx_description
1 polymer ?
#
loop_
_entity_poly.entity_id
_entity_poly.type
_entity_poly.pdbx_seq_one_letter_code
_entity_poly.pdbx_strand_id
1 'polypeptide(L)'
;MWLAHASWQPQPMPLTRREGIFNNSLTTLGETATSSLAWCAAFAAHLGNWWWRSKPLPEGKLRSAGKTMEPFEPSRPQDEVIQRPVMETLRQRIASWQQHATIIGGRYQSGKSVATEEALRGVRGVVRFTIRSADWADRMCKQLGVDDEGLFKEVMRRVPEKLKDFPNNLTKFPILLLEVPRTTTEGINLISSTAKDVATDKIGSAIHVIVSASSAAVALAFDAGGTERQEDIWVADLTEEEAKEFLALHGHEKNWKDFVDACGLRIGDLVKACENLKKGMSLDNTKQEYQRLATVEVVGFMELQVHPKVTGREGFQQHSHPPSGACRANSQQELSCCVFSPYQEALLFCFHIA
;
A
#
# COMPACT_ATOMS: atom_id res chain seq x y z
N MET A 1 38.18 -35.61 -12.47
CA MET A 1 39.27 -36.46 -11.98
C MET A 1 40.29 -35.57 -11.29
N TRP A 2 40.29 -35.54 -9.96
CA TRP A 2 41.38 -35.32 -8.99
C TRP A 2 40.73 -35.18 -7.60
N LEU A 3 41.40 -35.67 -6.55
CA LEU A 3 40.84 -35.99 -5.22
C LEU A 3 41.64 -35.31 -4.11
N ALA A 4 40.96 -34.90 -3.02
CA ALA A 4 41.39 -34.90 -1.61
C ALA A 4 40.22 -34.27 -0.78
N HIS A 5 39.61 -34.84 0.28
CA HIS A 5 40.14 -35.29 1.59
C HIS A 5 40.98 -34.22 2.31
N ALA A 6 40.84 -33.92 3.61
CA ALA A 6 39.91 -34.35 4.67
C ALA A 6 39.62 -33.12 5.59
N SER A 7 39.07 -33.15 6.81
CA SER A 7 38.69 -34.21 7.77
C SER A 7 37.67 -33.66 8.79
N TRP A 8 37.11 -34.52 9.65
CA TRP A 8 36.17 -34.16 10.75
C TRP A 8 36.70 -34.77 12.06
N GLN A 9 36.82 -34.03 13.17
CA GLN A 9 36.84 -34.57 14.54
C GLN A 9 36.35 -33.52 15.59
N PRO A 10 35.76 -33.92 16.73
CA PRO A 10 35.03 -33.02 17.65
C PRO A 10 35.54 -33.03 19.12
N GLN A 11 34.76 -32.37 20.02
CA GLN A 11 34.78 -32.44 21.51
C GLN A 11 35.84 -31.56 22.24
N PRO A 12 35.67 -31.23 23.56
CA PRO A 12 34.59 -31.61 24.50
C PRO A 12 33.87 -30.44 25.23
N MET A 13 32.78 -30.76 25.96
CA MET A 13 32.21 -29.92 27.03
C MET A 13 32.79 -30.27 28.42
N PRO A 14 32.84 -29.32 29.37
CA PRO A 14 32.91 -29.62 30.79
C PRO A 14 31.54 -29.52 31.49
N LEU A 15 31.20 -30.54 32.28
CA LEU A 15 30.12 -30.52 33.28
C LEU A 15 30.64 -30.00 34.62
N THR A 16 29.88 -29.13 35.31
CA THR A 16 29.66 -29.15 36.79
C THR A 16 28.76 -27.97 37.24
N ARG A 17 28.10 -27.92 38.42
CA ARG A 17 27.43 -28.92 39.30
C ARG A 17 26.90 -28.18 40.57
N ARG A 18 25.63 -28.36 40.96
CA ARG A 18 25.05 -28.07 42.32
C ARG A 18 25.02 -26.56 42.74
N GLU A 19 24.27 -26.07 43.75
CA GLU A 19 23.34 -26.62 44.76
C GLU A 19 22.39 -25.53 45.32
N GLY A 20 21.30 -25.90 46.03
CA GLY A 20 20.55 -25.02 46.98
C GLY A 20 19.31 -24.28 46.40
N ILE A 21 18.03 -24.41 46.79
CA ILE A 21 17.24 -24.85 47.98
C ILE A 21 16.78 -23.69 48.91
N PHE A 22 15.45 -23.46 48.93
CA PHE A 22 14.60 -22.83 49.99
C PHE A 22 14.74 -21.30 50.24
N ASN A 23 13.71 -20.54 50.70
CA ASN A 23 12.25 -20.75 50.76
C ASN A 23 11.51 -19.40 51.05
N ASN A 24 10.16 -19.46 51.06
CA ASN A 24 9.23 -18.66 51.89
C ASN A 24 8.75 -17.23 51.49
N SER A 25 7.45 -17.20 51.16
CA SER A 25 6.36 -16.29 51.62
C SER A 25 6.39 -14.78 51.30
N LEU A 26 5.40 -14.22 50.60
CA LEU A 26 3.96 -14.02 50.91
C LEU A 26 3.63 -12.76 51.74
N THR A 27 3.42 -11.64 51.04
CA THR A 27 2.41 -10.59 51.29
C THR A 27 2.16 -9.88 49.94
N THR A 28 1.01 -10.03 49.26
CA THR A 28 -0.25 -9.27 49.42
C THR A 28 -0.07 -7.74 49.38
N LEU A 29 -0.85 -6.94 48.64
CA LEU A 29 -2.12 -7.19 47.94
C LEU A 29 -2.40 -6.04 46.94
N GLY A 30 -2.99 -6.34 45.78
CA GLY A 30 -3.68 -5.33 44.95
C GLY A 30 -3.20 -5.18 43.51
N GLU A 31 -3.63 -6.06 42.60
CA GLU A 31 -3.84 -5.80 41.15
C GLU A 31 -4.41 -7.06 40.42
N THR A 32 -5.54 -7.58 40.90
CA THR A 32 -6.14 -8.84 40.39
C THR A 32 -7.65 -8.73 40.09
N ALA A 33 -8.06 -7.63 39.45
CA ALA A 33 -9.44 -7.45 38.95
C ALA A 33 -9.54 -7.16 37.44
N THR A 34 -8.49 -6.63 36.81
CA THR A 34 -8.50 -6.23 35.38
C THR A 34 -7.87 -7.27 34.44
N SER A 35 -7.00 -8.16 34.93
CA SER A 35 -6.30 -9.17 34.12
C SER A 35 -7.18 -10.37 33.72
N SER A 36 -8.14 -10.76 34.57
CA SER A 36 -9.03 -11.91 34.32
C SER A 36 -9.98 -11.69 33.14
N LEU A 37 -10.59 -10.50 33.03
CA LEU A 37 -11.51 -10.18 31.93
C LEU A 37 -10.78 -10.00 30.59
N ALA A 38 -9.56 -9.43 30.60
CA ALA A 38 -8.73 -9.31 29.40
C ALA A 38 -8.29 -10.68 28.85
N TRP A 39 -7.90 -11.61 29.73
CA TRP A 39 -7.58 -12.98 29.34
C TRP A 39 -8.82 -13.75 28.86
N CYS A 40 -9.98 -13.63 29.52
CA CYS A 40 -11.22 -14.26 29.05
C CYS A 40 -11.68 -13.73 27.68
N ALA A 41 -11.53 -12.43 27.39
CA ALA A 41 -11.86 -11.86 26.09
C ALA A 41 -10.91 -12.36 24.98
N ALA A 42 -9.59 -12.37 25.24
CA ALA A 42 -8.60 -12.90 24.31
C ALA A 42 -8.76 -14.42 24.07
N PHE A 43 -9.07 -15.18 25.12
CA PHE A 43 -9.26 -16.63 25.04
C PHE A 43 -10.61 -17.01 24.37
N ALA A 44 -11.67 -16.22 24.55
CA ALA A 44 -12.92 -16.38 23.82
C ALA A 44 -12.76 -16.08 22.32
N ALA A 45 -11.99 -15.04 21.96
CA ALA A 45 -11.64 -14.76 20.57
C ALA A 45 -10.76 -15.88 19.96
N HIS A 46 -9.88 -16.50 20.75
CA HIS A 46 -9.02 -17.59 20.29
C HIS A 46 -9.75 -18.94 20.16
N LEU A 47 -10.65 -19.29 21.10
CA LEU A 47 -11.48 -20.50 21.02
C LEU A 47 -12.62 -20.38 20.00
N GLY A 48 -13.11 -19.17 19.73
CA GLY A 48 -14.06 -18.92 18.64
C GLY A 48 -13.54 -19.48 17.30
N ASN A 49 -12.24 -19.38 17.04
CA ASN A 49 -11.61 -19.87 15.80
C ASN A 49 -11.58 -21.40 15.62
N TRP A 50 -11.94 -22.20 16.62
CA TRP A 50 -11.98 -23.67 16.50
C TRP A 50 -13.36 -24.24 16.14
N TRP A 51 -14.46 -23.60 16.57
CA TRP A 51 -15.81 -24.17 16.40
C TRP A 51 -16.41 -23.98 15.00
N TRP A 52 -15.87 -23.06 14.19
CA TRP A 52 -16.36 -22.79 12.82
C TRP A 52 -15.89 -23.79 11.75
N ARG A 53 -14.98 -24.71 12.06
CA ARG A 53 -14.31 -25.57 11.05
C ARG A 53 -15.20 -26.61 10.34
N SER A 54 -16.47 -26.76 10.73
CA SER A 54 -17.32 -27.86 10.23
C SER A 54 -18.80 -27.53 10.04
N LYS A 55 -19.15 -26.27 9.71
CA LYS A 55 -20.45 -25.98 9.07
C LYS A 55 -20.26 -25.86 7.55
N PRO A 56 -20.97 -26.66 6.72
CA PRO A 56 -20.95 -26.45 5.28
C PRO A 56 -21.50 -25.05 4.98
N LEU A 57 -20.73 -24.27 4.22
CA LEU A 57 -21.10 -22.94 3.79
C LEU A 57 -22.35 -23.01 2.90
N PRO A 58 -23.43 -22.25 3.15
CA PRO A 58 -24.60 -22.26 2.29
C PRO A 58 -24.22 -22.00 0.83
N GLU A 59 -24.66 -22.86 -0.09
CA GLU A 59 -24.15 -22.90 -1.47
C GLU A 59 -24.25 -21.57 -2.22
N GLY A 60 -25.21 -20.71 -1.85
CA GLY A 60 -25.31 -19.34 -2.36
C GLY A 60 -24.07 -18.48 -2.11
N LYS A 61 -23.37 -18.69 -0.99
CA LYS A 61 -22.14 -17.96 -0.60
C LYS A 61 -20.87 -18.49 -1.27
N LEU A 62 -20.94 -19.63 -1.95
CA LEU A 62 -19.85 -20.11 -2.82
C LEU A 62 -19.90 -19.49 -4.23
N ARG A 63 -21.00 -18.80 -4.59
CA ARG A 63 -21.15 -18.13 -5.90
C ARG A 63 -20.28 -16.87 -6.03
N SER A 64 -20.01 -16.15 -4.95
CA SER A 64 -19.07 -15.01 -4.97
C SER A 64 -17.65 -15.45 -5.26
N ALA A 65 -17.20 -16.55 -4.63
CA ALA A 65 -15.97 -17.25 -5.00
C ALA A 65 -15.99 -17.84 -6.42
N GLY A 66 -17.13 -17.86 -7.11
CA GLY A 66 -17.24 -18.16 -8.54
C GLY A 66 -16.86 -16.95 -9.39
N LYS A 67 -17.43 -15.76 -9.08
CA LYS A 67 -17.09 -14.50 -9.77
C LYS A 67 -15.60 -14.15 -9.67
N THR A 68 -14.98 -14.38 -8.51
CA THR A 68 -13.53 -14.17 -8.32
C THR A 68 -12.66 -15.06 -9.23
N MET A 69 -13.20 -16.14 -9.81
CA MET A 69 -12.48 -17.03 -10.72
C MET A 69 -12.65 -16.67 -12.21
N GLU A 70 -13.47 -15.68 -12.54
CA GLU A 70 -13.51 -15.12 -13.90
C GLU A 70 -12.16 -14.42 -14.21
N PRO A 71 -11.70 -14.39 -15.47
CA PRO A 71 -10.52 -13.60 -15.84
C PRO A 71 -10.78 -12.12 -15.55
N PHE A 72 -9.82 -11.44 -14.95
CA PHE A 72 -9.93 -10.00 -14.73
C PHE A 72 -9.84 -9.26 -16.07
N GLU A 73 -10.93 -8.61 -16.47
CA GLU A 73 -10.97 -7.75 -17.64
C GLU A 73 -10.95 -6.27 -17.23
N PRO A 74 -9.91 -5.52 -17.62
CA PRO A 74 -9.86 -4.07 -17.49
C PRO A 74 -11.08 -3.35 -18.08
N SER A 75 -11.33 -2.16 -17.56
CA SER A 75 -12.40 -1.29 -18.06
C SER A 75 -12.14 -0.73 -19.47
N ARG A 76 -10.89 -0.77 -19.95
CA ARG A 76 -10.45 -0.25 -21.25
C ARG A 76 -10.13 -1.38 -22.23
N PRO A 77 -10.42 -1.21 -23.53
CA PRO A 77 -9.87 -2.05 -24.59
C PRO A 77 -8.34 -2.05 -24.59
N GLN A 78 -7.72 -3.16 -24.98
CA GLN A 78 -6.25 -3.29 -24.96
C GLN A 78 -5.56 -2.43 -26.04
N ASP A 79 -6.23 -2.22 -27.17
CA ASP A 79 -5.80 -1.38 -28.29
C ASP A 79 -5.84 0.13 -27.99
N GLU A 80 -6.53 0.55 -26.93
CA GLU A 80 -6.48 1.93 -26.40
C GLU A 80 -5.32 2.17 -25.41
N VAL A 81 -4.48 1.16 -25.14
CA VAL A 81 -3.46 1.22 -24.08
C VAL A 81 -2.05 0.94 -24.61
N ILE A 82 -1.20 1.98 -24.57
CA ILE A 82 0.25 1.84 -24.79
C ILE A 82 0.88 0.86 -23.81
N GLN A 83 1.81 0.02 -24.30
CA GLN A 83 2.58 -0.85 -23.42
C GLN A 83 3.67 -0.03 -22.72
N ARG A 84 3.75 -0.13 -21.40
CA ARG A 84 4.74 0.57 -20.57
C ARG A 84 5.60 -0.42 -19.80
N PRO A 85 6.92 -0.20 -19.63
CA PRO A 85 7.80 -1.13 -18.91
C PRO A 85 7.28 -1.51 -17.51
N VAL A 86 6.66 -0.56 -16.81
CA VAL A 86 6.09 -0.78 -15.47
C VAL A 86 4.95 -1.82 -15.43
N MET A 87 4.23 -2.03 -16.54
CA MET A 87 3.22 -3.10 -16.63
C MET A 87 3.87 -4.48 -16.53
N GLU A 88 5.04 -4.64 -17.15
CA GLU A 88 5.80 -5.89 -17.10
C GLU A 88 6.46 -6.08 -15.73
N THR A 89 6.99 -5.02 -15.11
CA THR A 89 7.43 -5.04 -13.71
C THR A 89 6.31 -5.51 -12.78
N LEU A 90 5.08 -5.03 -12.99
CA LEU A 90 3.91 -5.44 -12.21
C LEU A 90 3.54 -6.91 -12.47
N ARG A 91 3.54 -7.38 -13.72
CA ARG A 91 3.30 -8.82 -14.03
C ARG A 91 4.33 -9.72 -13.37
N GLN A 92 5.62 -9.35 -13.44
CA GLN A 92 6.71 -10.09 -12.79
C GLN A 92 6.52 -10.14 -11.29
N ARG A 93 6.18 -9.00 -10.64
CA ARG A 93 5.85 -8.95 -9.21
C ARG A 93 4.65 -9.84 -8.84
N ILE A 94 3.61 -9.90 -9.68
CA ILE A 94 2.44 -10.78 -9.47
C ILE A 94 2.83 -12.26 -9.61
N ALA A 95 3.64 -12.60 -10.62
CA ALA A 95 4.07 -13.97 -10.87
C ALA A 95 5.05 -14.51 -9.81
N SER A 96 5.94 -13.64 -9.29
CA SER A 96 6.95 -14.00 -8.29
C SER A 96 6.53 -13.68 -6.86
N TRP A 97 5.27 -13.31 -6.60
CA TRP A 97 4.81 -12.91 -5.28
C TRP A 97 4.93 -14.06 -4.26
N GLN A 98 5.48 -13.75 -3.09
CA GLN A 98 5.61 -14.68 -1.96
C GLN A 98 5.05 -14.10 -0.66
N GLN A 99 5.25 -12.79 -0.44
CA GLN A 99 4.87 -12.08 0.77
C GLN A 99 4.80 -10.57 0.47
N HIS A 100 4.29 -9.80 1.44
CA HIS A 100 4.25 -8.34 1.48
C HIS A 100 3.19 -7.70 0.57
N ALA A 101 2.61 -6.60 1.04
CA ALA A 101 1.72 -5.78 0.22
C ALA A 101 2.53 -5.13 -0.92
N THR A 102 1.94 -4.95 -2.10
CA THR A 102 2.57 -4.23 -3.21
C THR A 102 1.90 -2.86 -3.33
N ILE A 103 2.64 -1.77 -3.10
CA ILE A 103 2.09 -0.42 -3.21
C ILE A 103 2.48 0.18 -4.56
N ILE A 104 1.49 0.66 -5.30
CA ILE A 104 1.67 1.28 -6.61
C ILE A 104 1.53 2.78 -6.43
N GLY A 105 2.67 3.45 -6.34
CA GLY A 105 2.80 4.90 -6.14
C GLY A 105 2.97 5.67 -7.46
N GLY A 106 3.02 7.00 -7.39
CA GLY A 106 3.19 7.88 -8.54
C GLY A 106 2.37 9.17 -8.44
N ARG A 107 2.69 10.17 -9.28
CA ARG A 107 1.93 11.44 -9.35
C ARG A 107 0.45 11.19 -9.64
N TYR A 108 -0.44 12.06 -9.15
CA TYR A 108 -1.85 11.98 -9.54
C TYR A 108 -1.95 12.02 -11.06
N GLN A 109 -2.78 11.15 -11.66
CA GLN A 109 -2.93 11.01 -13.12
C GLN A 109 -1.72 10.47 -13.92
N SER A 110 -0.74 9.82 -13.28
CA SER A 110 0.39 9.12 -13.95
C SER A 110 0.05 7.76 -14.62
N GLY A 111 -1.21 7.33 -14.60
CA GLY A 111 -1.65 6.08 -15.25
C GLY A 111 -1.61 4.80 -14.41
N LYS A 112 -1.40 4.89 -13.08
CA LYS A 112 -1.35 3.73 -12.15
C LYS A 112 -2.45 2.68 -12.35
N SER A 113 -3.74 3.09 -12.30
CA SER A 113 -4.83 2.12 -12.44
C SER A 113 -4.80 1.43 -13.81
N VAL A 114 -4.44 2.13 -14.89
CA VAL A 114 -4.26 1.51 -16.22
C VAL A 114 -3.11 0.50 -16.21
N ALA A 115 -1.95 0.87 -15.67
CA ALA A 115 -0.81 -0.05 -15.57
C ALA A 115 -1.10 -1.28 -14.70
N THR A 116 -1.89 -1.11 -13.62
CA THR A 116 -2.31 -2.19 -12.73
C THR A 116 -3.36 -3.09 -13.38
N GLU A 117 -4.36 -2.50 -14.04
CA GLU A 117 -5.40 -3.23 -14.76
C GLU A 117 -4.79 -4.06 -15.90
N GLU A 118 -3.89 -3.50 -16.73
CA GLU A 118 -3.20 -4.24 -17.81
C GLU A 118 -2.22 -5.32 -17.32
N ALA A 119 -1.62 -5.15 -16.13
CA ALA A 119 -0.81 -6.19 -15.51
C ALA A 119 -1.67 -7.36 -14.97
N LEU A 120 -2.95 -7.09 -14.68
CA LEU A 120 -3.93 -8.06 -14.20
C LEU A 120 -4.82 -8.64 -15.32
N ARG A 121 -4.73 -8.15 -16.56
CA ARG A 121 -5.58 -8.61 -17.67
C ARG A 121 -5.49 -10.13 -17.84
N GLY A 122 -6.64 -10.80 -17.82
CA GLY A 122 -6.78 -12.26 -17.92
C GLY A 122 -6.46 -13.03 -16.63
N VAL A 123 -5.97 -12.38 -15.57
CA VAL A 123 -5.62 -13.04 -14.29
C VAL A 123 -6.90 -13.37 -13.52
N ARG A 124 -7.04 -14.63 -13.12
CA ARG A 124 -8.12 -15.12 -12.25
C ARG A 124 -7.70 -14.99 -10.79
N GLY A 125 -8.68 -14.86 -9.90
CA GLY A 125 -8.47 -14.71 -8.47
C GLY A 125 -8.46 -13.25 -7.98
N VAL A 126 -8.82 -12.29 -8.84
CA VAL A 126 -8.71 -10.84 -8.54
C VAL A 126 -10.00 -10.29 -7.95
N VAL A 127 -9.88 -9.58 -6.83
CA VAL A 127 -10.94 -8.80 -6.20
C VAL A 127 -10.54 -7.32 -6.21
N ARG A 128 -11.28 -6.48 -6.96
CA ARG A 128 -11.10 -5.02 -6.97
C ARG A 128 -12.06 -4.34 -5.99
N PHE A 129 -11.52 -3.42 -5.18
CA PHE A 129 -12.29 -2.57 -4.29
C PHE A 129 -11.75 -1.14 -4.27
N THR A 130 -12.63 -0.14 -4.33
CA THR A 130 -12.26 1.29 -4.23
C THR A 130 -12.67 1.85 -2.87
N ILE A 131 -11.70 2.33 -2.09
CA ILE A 131 -11.93 2.83 -0.73
C ILE A 131 -12.45 4.27 -0.77
N ARG A 132 -13.74 4.46 -0.51
CA ARG A 132 -14.41 5.78 -0.59
C ARG A 132 -14.88 6.35 0.75
N SER A 133 -14.75 5.62 1.85
CA SER A 133 -15.33 5.95 3.15
C SER A 133 -14.69 5.12 4.28
N ALA A 134 -14.91 5.50 5.54
CA ALA A 134 -14.35 4.80 6.70
C ALA A 134 -14.92 3.38 6.89
N ASP A 135 -16.17 3.13 6.49
CA ASP A 135 -16.86 1.82 6.50
C ASP A 135 -16.45 0.90 5.32
N TRP A 136 -15.23 1.06 4.80
CA TRP A 136 -14.76 0.36 3.60
C TRP A 136 -14.71 -1.16 3.75
N ALA A 137 -14.33 -1.68 4.93
CA ALA A 137 -14.24 -3.11 5.19
C ALA A 137 -15.61 -3.79 5.14
N ASP A 138 -16.64 -3.18 5.75
CA ASP A 138 -18.02 -3.64 5.68
C ASP A 138 -18.56 -3.61 4.24
N ARG A 139 -18.21 -2.57 3.47
CA ARG A 139 -18.59 -2.44 2.05
C ARG A 139 -17.91 -3.49 1.18
N MET A 140 -16.64 -3.81 1.44
CA MET A 140 -15.91 -4.87 0.75
C MET A 140 -16.55 -6.23 1.02
N CYS A 141 -16.89 -6.52 2.28
CA CYS A 141 -17.62 -7.74 2.65
C CYS A 141 -18.97 -7.83 1.93
N LYS A 142 -19.78 -6.76 1.98
CA LYS A 142 -21.08 -6.67 1.28
C LYS A 142 -20.96 -6.83 -0.24
N GLN A 143 -19.94 -6.24 -0.87
CA GLN A 143 -19.69 -6.38 -2.32
C GLN A 143 -19.38 -7.83 -2.71
N LEU A 144 -18.72 -8.58 -1.82
CA LEU A 144 -18.42 -10.01 -1.99
C LEU A 144 -19.55 -10.93 -1.52
N GLY A 145 -20.68 -10.39 -1.03
CA GLY A 145 -21.79 -11.19 -0.50
C GLY A 145 -21.42 -12.00 0.75
N VAL A 146 -20.47 -11.52 1.54
CA VAL A 146 -20.07 -12.11 2.83
C VAL A 146 -20.48 -11.19 3.97
N ASP A 147 -20.96 -11.79 5.06
CA ASP A 147 -21.56 -11.05 6.18
C ASP A 147 -20.50 -10.40 7.09
N ASP A 148 -19.30 -10.97 7.12
CA ASP A 148 -18.22 -10.60 8.04
C ASP A 148 -16.82 -10.92 7.46
N GLU A 149 -15.79 -10.38 8.13
CA GLU A 149 -14.37 -10.51 7.77
C GLU A 149 -13.83 -11.95 7.92
N GLY A 150 -14.37 -12.75 8.85
CA GLY A 150 -14.01 -14.15 9.02
C GLY A 150 -14.44 -14.99 7.82
N LEU A 151 -15.64 -14.73 7.30
CA LEU A 151 -16.11 -15.36 6.07
C LEU A 151 -15.35 -14.86 4.83
N PHE A 152 -14.96 -13.57 4.77
CA PHE A 152 -14.04 -13.09 3.73
C PHE A 152 -12.73 -13.89 3.71
N LYS A 153 -12.10 -14.08 4.88
CA LYS A 153 -10.87 -14.88 5.04
C LYS A 153 -11.06 -16.33 4.60
N GLU A 154 -12.18 -16.98 4.98
CA GLU A 154 -12.48 -18.36 4.57
C GLU A 154 -12.74 -18.48 3.05
N VAL A 155 -13.35 -17.46 2.42
CA VAL A 155 -13.47 -17.40 0.95
C VAL A 155 -12.09 -17.30 0.31
N MET A 156 -11.27 -16.33 0.73
CA MET A 156 -9.94 -16.12 0.17
C MET A 156 -9.01 -17.33 0.40
N ARG A 157 -9.13 -18.04 1.54
CA ARG A 157 -8.39 -19.28 1.82
C ARG A 157 -8.73 -20.43 0.86
N ARG A 158 -9.91 -20.42 0.23
CA ARG A 158 -10.35 -21.43 -0.76
C ARG A 158 -9.99 -21.09 -2.20
N VAL A 159 -9.71 -19.82 -2.51
CA VAL A 159 -9.33 -19.41 -3.87
C VAL A 159 -8.03 -20.07 -4.35
N PRO A 160 -6.93 -20.17 -3.56
CA PRO A 160 -5.70 -20.88 -3.97
C PRO A 160 -5.94 -22.30 -4.47
N GLU A 161 -6.81 -23.07 -3.81
CA GLU A 161 -7.13 -24.43 -4.22
C GLU A 161 -7.79 -24.47 -5.61
N LYS A 162 -8.73 -23.55 -5.88
CA LYS A 162 -9.34 -23.41 -7.21
C LYS A 162 -8.39 -22.86 -8.27
N LEU A 163 -7.40 -22.04 -7.89
CA LEU A 163 -6.40 -21.51 -8.83
C LEU A 163 -5.40 -22.59 -9.31
N LYS A 164 -5.33 -23.75 -8.65
CA LYS A 164 -4.55 -24.91 -9.13
C LYS A 164 -5.13 -25.50 -10.42
N ASP A 165 -6.45 -25.45 -10.60
CA ASP A 165 -7.16 -25.92 -11.81
C ASP A 165 -6.80 -25.09 -13.06
N PHE A 166 -6.19 -23.92 -12.88
CA PHE A 166 -5.76 -23.01 -13.94
C PHE A 166 -4.22 -22.95 -13.98
N PRO A 167 -3.54 -23.92 -14.61
CA PRO A 167 -2.08 -23.98 -14.64
C PRO A 167 -1.46 -22.70 -15.21
N ASN A 168 -2.07 -22.14 -16.26
CA ASN A 168 -1.61 -20.94 -16.96
C ASN A 168 -1.98 -19.62 -16.26
N ASN A 169 -2.64 -19.64 -15.08
CA ASN A 169 -2.90 -18.40 -14.33
C ASN A 169 -1.59 -17.83 -13.77
N LEU A 170 -1.40 -16.51 -13.94
CA LEU A 170 -0.16 -15.79 -13.60
C LEU A 170 0.31 -16.00 -12.15
N THR A 171 -0.63 -16.17 -11.23
CA THR A 171 -0.36 -16.47 -9.82
C THR A 171 -1.23 -17.62 -9.30
N LYS A 172 -0.83 -18.22 -8.17
CA LYS A 172 -1.63 -19.20 -7.41
C LYS A 172 -2.26 -18.61 -6.15
N PHE A 173 -2.07 -17.32 -5.91
CA PHE A 173 -2.63 -16.60 -4.77
C PHE A 173 -3.80 -15.71 -5.22
N PRO A 174 -4.87 -15.55 -4.41
CA PRO A 174 -5.87 -14.52 -4.63
C PRO A 174 -5.25 -13.13 -4.56
N ILE A 175 -5.70 -12.22 -5.41
CA ILE A 175 -5.25 -10.84 -5.46
C ILE A 175 -6.34 -9.93 -4.90
N LEU A 176 -6.00 -9.09 -3.92
CA LEU A 176 -6.87 -8.02 -3.44
C LEU A 176 -6.34 -6.67 -3.94
N LEU A 177 -6.97 -6.11 -4.97
CA LEU A 177 -6.67 -4.80 -5.51
C LEU A 177 -7.46 -3.72 -4.77
N LEU A 178 -6.77 -2.95 -3.93
CA LEU A 178 -7.30 -1.80 -3.21
C LEU A 178 -6.94 -0.51 -3.94
N GLU A 179 -7.93 0.22 -4.45
CA GLU A 179 -7.74 1.56 -5.00
C GLU A 179 -8.01 2.61 -3.92
N VAL A 180 -7.03 3.50 -3.67
CA VAL A 180 -7.10 4.54 -2.63
C VAL A 180 -7.14 5.94 -3.29
N PRO A 181 -8.32 6.57 -3.39
CA PRO A 181 -8.52 7.92 -3.92
C PRO A 181 -7.77 9.02 -3.15
N ARG A 182 -7.46 10.13 -3.83
CA ARG A 182 -6.73 11.27 -3.25
C ARG A 182 -7.53 12.02 -2.18
N THR A 183 -8.84 11.79 -2.17
CA THR A 183 -9.80 12.35 -1.22
C THR A 183 -9.93 11.51 0.05
N THR A 184 -9.26 10.34 0.12
CA THR A 184 -9.23 9.51 1.32
C THR A 184 -8.21 10.11 2.29
N THR A 185 -8.68 10.97 3.19
CA THR A 185 -7.86 11.64 4.21
C THR A 185 -7.88 10.94 5.57
N GLU A 186 -8.93 10.18 5.84
CA GLU A 186 -9.14 9.47 7.11
C GLU A 186 -8.86 7.97 6.95
N GLY A 187 -8.37 7.34 8.03
CA GLY A 187 -8.23 5.88 8.09
C GLY A 187 -7.07 5.28 7.29
N ILE A 188 -6.21 6.05 6.61
CA ILE A 188 -5.07 5.51 5.83
C ILE A 188 -4.22 4.54 6.65
N ASN A 189 -3.90 4.87 7.91
CA ASN A 189 -3.10 4.00 8.79
C ASN A 189 -3.79 2.65 9.05
N LEU A 190 -5.12 2.64 9.20
CA LEU A 190 -5.90 1.41 9.40
C LEU A 190 -5.99 0.59 8.11
N ILE A 191 -6.13 1.24 6.96
CA ILE A 191 -6.10 0.57 5.65
C ILE A 191 -4.72 -0.06 5.43
N SER A 192 -3.64 0.65 5.80
CA SER A 192 -2.26 0.18 5.69
C SER A 192 -1.96 -1.01 6.60
N SER A 193 -2.30 -0.94 7.88
CA SER A 193 -2.13 -2.08 8.79
C SER A 193 -2.94 -3.29 8.31
N THR A 194 -4.21 -3.10 7.93
CA THR A 194 -5.06 -4.18 7.41
C THR A 194 -4.48 -4.80 6.14
N ALA A 195 -4.03 -3.99 5.18
CA ALA A 195 -3.41 -4.48 3.95
C ALA A 195 -2.13 -5.28 4.22
N LYS A 196 -1.25 -4.81 5.12
CA LYS A 196 0.00 -5.48 5.49
C LYS A 196 -0.25 -6.76 6.31
N ASP A 197 -1.26 -6.78 7.16
CA ASP A 197 -1.64 -7.96 7.95
C ASP A 197 -2.36 -9.01 7.10
N VAL A 198 -3.16 -8.61 6.09
CA VAL A 198 -3.76 -9.51 5.08
C VAL A 198 -2.71 -10.06 4.10
N ALA A 199 -1.69 -9.27 3.77
CA ALA A 199 -0.57 -9.68 2.91
C ALA A 199 0.52 -10.49 3.62
N THR A 200 0.34 -10.84 4.90
CA THR A 200 1.27 -11.69 5.65
C THR A 200 0.56 -12.84 6.33
N ASP A 201 1.22 -14.00 6.40
CA ASP A 201 0.63 -15.28 6.88
C ASP A 201 0.21 -15.30 8.36
N LYS A 202 0.30 -14.17 9.08
CA LYS A 202 -0.28 -13.99 10.42
C LYS A 202 -1.79 -14.34 10.47
N ILE A 203 -2.48 -14.22 9.33
CA ILE A 203 -3.91 -14.51 9.18
C ILE A 203 -4.17 -15.95 8.64
N GLY A 204 -3.14 -16.67 8.20
CA GLY A 204 -3.25 -18.04 7.66
C GLY A 204 -3.87 -18.12 6.26
N SER A 205 -3.80 -17.01 5.51
CA SER A 205 -4.26 -16.90 4.12
C SER A 205 -3.34 -15.99 3.33
N ALA A 206 -2.43 -16.57 2.54
CA ALA A 206 -1.55 -15.84 1.64
C ALA A 206 -2.37 -15.15 0.52
N ILE A 207 -2.62 -13.85 0.69
CA ILE A 207 -3.36 -12.99 -0.25
C ILE A 207 -2.39 -11.93 -0.77
N HIS A 208 -2.24 -11.83 -2.09
CA HIS A 208 -1.44 -10.76 -2.69
C HIS A 208 -2.26 -9.46 -2.67
N VAL A 209 -2.00 -8.61 -1.67
CA VAL A 209 -2.62 -7.28 -1.61
C VAL A 209 -1.85 -6.31 -2.50
N ILE A 210 -2.55 -5.67 -3.44
CA ILE A 210 -2.03 -4.62 -4.33
C ILE A 210 -2.76 -3.33 -4.01
N VAL A 211 -2.03 -2.26 -3.70
CA VAL A 211 -2.59 -0.97 -3.29
C VAL A 211 -2.28 0.08 -4.36
N SER A 212 -3.28 0.45 -5.18
CA SER A 212 -3.15 1.56 -6.14
C SER A 212 -3.42 2.88 -5.42
N ALA A 213 -2.35 3.52 -4.97
CA ALA A 213 -2.39 4.79 -4.25
C ALA A 213 -2.45 5.95 -5.26
N SER A 214 -3.61 6.59 -5.39
CA SER A 214 -3.88 7.55 -6.48
C SER A 214 -2.94 8.78 -6.52
N SER A 215 -2.25 9.11 -5.43
CA SER A 215 -1.23 10.16 -5.37
C SER A 215 0.01 9.74 -4.57
N ALA A 216 1.12 10.44 -4.79
CA ALA A 216 2.36 10.28 -4.03
C ALA A 216 2.15 10.43 -2.51
N ALA A 217 1.38 11.44 -2.08
CA ALA A 217 1.08 11.67 -0.67
C ALA A 217 0.29 10.50 -0.04
N VAL A 218 -0.65 9.88 -0.77
CA VAL A 218 -1.38 8.70 -0.28
C VAL A 218 -0.45 7.49 -0.17
N ALA A 219 0.47 7.29 -1.12
CA ALA A 219 1.45 6.20 -1.04
C ALA A 219 2.37 6.36 0.18
N LEU A 220 2.92 7.56 0.40
CA LEU A 220 3.76 7.87 1.55
C LEU A 220 3.01 7.77 2.89
N ALA A 221 1.74 8.19 2.95
CA ALA A 221 0.91 8.01 4.14
C ALA A 221 0.60 6.53 4.43
N PHE A 222 0.59 5.68 3.40
CA PHE A 222 0.46 4.22 3.56
C PHE A 222 1.75 3.60 4.14
N ASP A 223 2.92 4.12 3.74
CA ASP A 223 4.23 3.70 4.23
C ASP A 223 4.44 4.01 5.73
N ALA A 224 3.80 5.07 6.26
CA ALA A 224 3.92 5.50 7.66
C ALA A 224 3.59 4.43 8.73
N GLY A 225 2.98 3.31 8.36
CA GLY A 225 2.84 2.11 9.19
C GLY A 225 4.10 1.23 9.32
N GLY A 226 5.23 1.65 8.76
CA GLY A 226 6.51 0.94 8.69
C GLY A 226 6.73 0.23 7.35
N THR A 227 7.91 0.40 6.75
CA THR A 227 8.32 -0.21 5.47
C THR A 227 8.38 -1.74 5.52
N GLU A 228 8.52 -2.31 6.71
CA GLU A 228 8.44 -3.76 6.93
C GLU A 228 7.08 -4.31 6.46
N ARG A 229 7.13 -5.21 5.48
CA ARG A 229 6.01 -5.91 4.82
C ARG A 229 5.34 -5.18 3.65
N GLN A 230 6.04 -4.26 2.98
CA GLN A 230 5.63 -3.77 1.64
C GLN A 230 6.76 -3.84 0.60
N GLU A 231 6.37 -3.77 -0.67
CA GLU A 231 7.24 -3.51 -1.82
C GLU A 231 6.60 -2.43 -2.69
N ASP A 232 7.36 -1.38 -3.02
CA ASP A 232 6.83 -0.18 -3.66
C ASP A 232 7.23 -0.10 -5.14
N ILE A 233 6.25 0.07 -6.02
CA ILE A 233 6.42 0.23 -7.46
C ILE A 233 5.95 1.64 -7.86
N TRP A 234 6.86 2.44 -8.41
CA TRP A 234 6.57 3.82 -8.78
C TRP A 234 6.20 3.96 -10.25
N VAL A 235 4.98 4.45 -10.53
CA VAL A 235 4.53 4.76 -11.89
C VAL A 235 4.83 6.23 -12.19
N ALA A 236 5.94 6.44 -12.90
CA ALA A 236 6.33 7.72 -13.47
C ALA A 236 5.32 8.23 -14.53
N ASP A 237 5.47 9.51 -14.89
CA ASP A 237 4.85 10.08 -16.08
C ASP A 237 5.40 9.40 -17.36
N LEU A 238 4.89 9.75 -18.54
CA LEU A 238 5.33 9.12 -19.79
C LEU A 238 6.76 9.53 -20.18
N THR A 239 7.46 8.72 -20.97
CA THR A 239 8.59 9.22 -21.79
C THR A 239 8.07 9.97 -23.02
N GLU A 240 8.95 10.66 -23.77
CA GLU A 240 8.55 11.29 -25.04
C GLU A 240 8.07 10.25 -26.06
N GLU A 241 8.68 9.07 -26.09
CA GLU A 241 8.29 7.93 -26.94
C GLU A 241 6.93 7.38 -26.52
N GLU A 242 6.72 7.09 -25.22
CA GLU A 242 5.43 6.65 -24.69
C GLU A 242 4.33 7.69 -24.98
N ALA A 243 4.62 8.99 -24.84
CA ALA A 243 3.68 10.07 -25.15
C ALA A 243 3.36 10.15 -26.65
N LYS A 244 4.37 10.01 -27.52
CA LYS A 244 4.18 9.97 -28.97
C LYS A 244 3.30 8.78 -29.38
N GLU A 245 3.56 7.58 -28.86
CA GLU A 245 2.73 6.39 -29.12
C GLU A 245 1.29 6.59 -28.63
N PHE A 246 1.10 7.12 -27.41
CA PHE A 246 -0.22 7.41 -26.86
C PHE A 246 -1.01 8.39 -27.74
N LEU A 247 -0.35 9.45 -28.22
CA LEU A 247 -0.96 10.45 -29.10
C LEU A 247 -1.21 9.90 -30.51
N ALA A 248 -0.39 8.97 -31.00
CA ALA A 248 -0.63 8.27 -32.26
C ALA A 248 -1.95 7.46 -32.23
N LEU A 249 -2.23 6.73 -31.14
CA LEU A 249 -3.51 6.04 -30.93
C LEU A 249 -4.72 7.00 -30.96
N HIS A 250 -4.51 8.27 -30.63
CA HIS A 250 -5.54 9.31 -30.63
C HIS A 250 -5.60 10.13 -31.94
N GLY A 251 -4.81 9.78 -32.96
CA GLY A 251 -4.76 10.49 -34.25
C GLY A 251 -3.90 11.77 -34.24
N HIS A 252 -3.02 11.91 -33.26
CA HIS A 252 -2.19 13.09 -33.00
C HIS A 252 -0.68 12.82 -33.15
N GLU A 253 -0.28 11.81 -33.93
CA GLU A 253 1.13 11.46 -34.17
C GLU A 253 1.95 12.62 -34.76
N LYS A 254 1.35 13.48 -35.60
CA LYS A 254 2.09 14.55 -36.30
C LYS A 254 2.35 15.78 -35.45
N ASN A 255 1.51 16.04 -34.46
CA ASN A 255 1.55 17.21 -33.58
C ASN A 255 1.83 16.82 -32.11
N TRP A 256 2.47 15.67 -31.89
CA TRP A 256 2.70 15.14 -30.54
C TRP A 256 3.54 16.08 -29.66
N LYS A 257 4.49 16.81 -30.27
CA LYS A 257 5.31 17.80 -29.58
C LYS A 257 4.48 18.96 -29.05
N ASP A 258 3.55 19.48 -29.84
CA ASP A 258 2.67 20.59 -29.44
C ASP A 258 1.80 20.20 -28.23
N PHE A 259 1.40 18.93 -28.12
CA PHE A 259 0.73 18.39 -26.93
C PHE A 259 1.66 18.35 -25.70
N VAL A 260 2.87 17.78 -25.85
CA VAL A 260 3.84 17.69 -24.75
C VAL A 260 4.28 19.08 -24.28
N ASP A 261 4.49 20.02 -25.19
CA ASP A 261 4.81 21.42 -24.89
C ASP A 261 3.63 22.17 -24.25
N ALA A 262 2.39 21.71 -24.44
CA ALA A 262 1.18 22.32 -23.88
C ALA A 262 0.79 21.76 -22.50
N CYS A 263 0.95 20.46 -22.26
CA CYS A 263 0.48 19.81 -21.02
C CYS A 263 1.46 18.81 -20.39
N GLY A 264 2.68 18.68 -20.92
CA GLY A 264 3.72 17.80 -20.39
C GLY A 264 3.46 16.32 -20.66
N LEU A 265 4.19 15.47 -19.94
CA LEU A 265 4.21 14.02 -20.14
C LEU A 265 3.22 13.26 -19.24
N ARG A 266 2.37 13.96 -18.49
CA ARG A 266 1.39 13.32 -17.59
C ARG A 266 0.21 12.78 -18.39
N ILE A 267 0.07 11.46 -18.49
CA ILE A 267 -0.94 10.80 -19.34
C ILE A 267 -2.37 11.32 -19.12
N GLY A 268 -2.79 11.60 -17.89
CA GLY A 268 -4.14 12.15 -17.64
C GLY A 268 -4.35 13.58 -18.12
N ASP A 269 -3.29 14.36 -18.35
CA ASP A 269 -3.40 15.68 -18.99
C ASP A 269 -3.40 15.58 -20.51
N LEU A 270 -2.65 14.63 -21.08
CA LEU A 270 -2.71 14.28 -22.50
C LEU A 270 -4.11 13.78 -22.89
N VAL A 271 -4.73 12.91 -22.08
CA VAL A 271 -6.14 12.47 -22.26
C VAL A 271 -7.10 13.66 -22.32
N LYS A 272 -7.07 14.52 -21.29
CA LYS A 272 -7.91 15.74 -21.23
C LYS A 272 -7.64 16.69 -22.40
N ALA A 273 -6.38 16.84 -22.84
CA ALA A 273 -6.05 17.68 -23.99
C ALA A 273 -6.67 17.13 -25.28
N CYS A 274 -6.65 15.80 -25.48
CA CYS A 274 -7.33 15.15 -26.59
C CYS A 274 -8.86 15.37 -26.52
N GLU A 275 -9.46 15.27 -25.32
CA GLU A 275 -10.88 15.57 -25.12
C GLU A 275 -11.24 17.05 -25.38
N ASN A 276 -10.38 17.98 -24.96
CA ASN A 276 -10.59 19.42 -25.16
C ASN A 276 -10.49 19.79 -26.64
N LEU A 277 -9.54 19.20 -27.37
CA LEU A 277 -9.42 19.38 -28.82
C LEU A 277 -10.64 18.82 -29.57
N LYS A 278 -11.17 17.66 -29.15
CA LYS A 278 -12.45 17.11 -29.65
C LYS A 278 -13.66 18.03 -29.36
N LYS A 279 -13.58 18.89 -28.34
CA LYS A 279 -14.58 19.93 -28.00
C LYS A 279 -14.31 21.28 -28.69
N GLY A 280 -13.30 21.37 -29.56
CA GLY A 280 -12.95 22.59 -30.31
C GLY A 280 -12.05 23.58 -29.57
N MET A 281 -11.47 23.20 -28.43
CA MET A 281 -10.50 24.05 -27.71
C MET A 281 -9.09 23.88 -28.30
N SER A 282 -8.36 24.98 -28.49
CA SER A 282 -6.96 24.94 -28.96
C SER A 282 -6.00 24.38 -27.89
N LEU A 283 -4.83 23.93 -28.34
CA LEU A 283 -3.74 23.53 -27.44
C LEU A 283 -3.21 24.72 -26.62
N ASP A 284 -3.18 25.93 -27.18
CA ASP A 284 -2.78 27.15 -26.45
C ASP A 284 -3.72 27.45 -25.28
N ASN A 285 -5.04 27.38 -25.50
CA ASN A 285 -6.04 27.57 -24.45
C ASN A 285 -5.92 26.45 -23.39
N THR A 286 -5.64 25.23 -23.83
CA THR A 286 -5.39 24.08 -22.94
C THR A 286 -4.13 24.31 -22.07
N LYS A 287 -3.04 24.82 -22.65
CA LYS A 287 -1.80 25.20 -21.96
C LYS A 287 -2.04 26.27 -20.89
N GLN A 288 -2.77 27.34 -21.25
CA GLN A 288 -3.13 28.41 -20.31
C GLN A 288 -3.97 27.88 -19.13
N GLU A 289 -4.94 27.00 -19.40
CA GLU A 289 -5.75 26.40 -18.33
C GLU A 289 -4.90 25.49 -17.42
N TYR A 290 -3.95 24.72 -17.95
CA TYR A 290 -3.04 23.94 -17.12
C TYR A 290 -2.11 24.81 -16.27
N GLN A 291 -1.56 25.90 -16.81
CA GLN A 291 -0.75 26.87 -16.06
C GLN A 291 -1.58 27.51 -14.93
N ARG A 292 -2.86 27.83 -15.20
CA ARG A 292 -3.80 28.34 -14.20
C ARG A 292 -4.09 27.30 -13.10
N LEU A 293 -4.34 26.04 -13.46
CA LEU A 293 -4.59 24.96 -12.51
C LEU A 293 -3.35 24.63 -11.66
N ALA A 294 -2.16 24.62 -12.26
CA ALA A 294 -0.90 24.43 -11.54
C ALA A 294 -0.68 25.54 -10.49
N THR A 295 -0.94 26.80 -10.86
CA THR A 295 -0.90 27.93 -9.93
C THR A 295 -1.85 27.72 -8.74
N VAL A 296 -3.08 27.24 -8.99
CA VAL A 296 -4.06 26.94 -7.93
C VAL A 296 -3.62 25.77 -7.04
N GLU A 297 -3.05 24.70 -7.61
CA GLU A 297 -2.53 23.57 -6.82
C GLU A 297 -1.34 24.00 -5.93
N VAL A 298 -0.43 24.84 -6.43
CA VAL A 298 0.71 25.38 -5.66
C VAL A 298 0.23 26.29 -4.53
N VAL A 299 -0.66 27.26 -4.81
CA VAL A 299 -1.19 28.18 -3.79
C VAL A 299 -1.95 27.41 -2.70
N GLY A 300 -2.83 26.48 -3.08
CA GLY A 300 -3.56 25.65 -2.11
C GLY A 300 -2.64 24.76 -1.26
N PHE A 301 -1.54 24.27 -1.82
CA PHE A 301 -0.53 23.52 -1.06
C PHE A 301 0.24 24.41 -0.08
N MET A 302 0.59 25.64 -0.47
CA MET A 302 1.23 26.61 0.43
C MET A 302 0.30 27.02 1.58
N GLU A 303 -0.99 27.24 1.32
CA GLU A 303 -1.98 27.54 2.36
C GLU A 303 -2.11 26.41 3.40
N LEU A 304 -2.09 25.14 2.94
CA LEU A 304 -2.08 23.97 3.82
C LEU A 304 -0.81 23.88 4.69
N GLN A 305 0.34 24.39 4.22
CA GLN A 305 1.57 24.45 5.01
C GLN A 305 1.64 25.64 5.98
N VAL A 306 0.93 26.74 5.70
CA VAL A 306 0.91 27.94 6.56
C VAL A 306 -0.08 27.80 7.74
N HIS A 307 -0.98 26.82 7.70
CA HIS A 307 -1.94 26.54 8.78
C HIS A 307 -1.82 25.13 9.40
N PRO A 308 -0.67 24.77 10.01
CA PRO A 308 -0.67 23.74 11.05
C PRO A 308 -1.42 24.32 12.26
N LYS A 309 -2.74 24.10 12.32
CA LYS A 309 -3.53 24.37 13.53
C LYS A 309 -3.00 23.47 14.64
N VAL A 310 -2.12 24.02 15.47
CA VAL A 310 -1.70 23.44 16.75
C VAL A 310 -2.88 23.52 17.73
N THR A 311 -3.93 22.75 17.46
CA THR A 311 -5.04 22.50 18.39
C THR A 311 -4.62 21.37 19.32
N GLY A 312 -3.71 21.72 20.23
CA GLY A 312 -3.03 20.76 21.11
C GLY A 312 -2.49 21.41 22.38
N ARG A 313 -3.31 22.24 23.05
CA ARG A 313 -3.04 22.72 24.42
C ARG A 313 -4.31 23.18 25.15
N GLU A 314 -5.07 22.21 25.65
CA GLU A 314 -5.90 22.40 26.84
C GLU A 314 -5.32 21.58 28.00
N GLY A 315 -5.38 22.14 29.22
CA GLY A 315 -5.43 21.33 30.43
C GLY A 315 -4.13 20.72 30.98
N PHE A 316 -3.11 21.52 31.30
CA PHE A 316 -2.21 21.16 32.41
C PHE A 316 -1.93 22.37 33.31
N GLN A 317 -2.64 22.44 34.43
CA GLN A 317 -2.31 23.35 35.53
C GLN A 317 -1.03 22.84 36.21
N GLN A 318 0.06 23.61 36.13
CA GLN A 318 1.24 23.36 36.96
C GLN A 318 1.10 24.11 38.28
N HIS A 319 1.10 23.37 39.39
CA HIS A 319 1.36 23.96 40.70
C HIS A 319 2.82 24.41 40.79
N SER A 320 3.03 25.60 41.33
CA SER A 320 4.32 26.23 41.55
C SER A 320 5.09 25.60 42.71
N HIS A 321 6.41 25.40 42.56
CA HIS A 321 7.45 25.85 43.51
C HIS A 321 8.85 25.68 42.88
N PRO A 322 9.81 26.61 43.12
CA PRO A 322 11.19 26.53 42.61
C PRO A 322 12.12 25.79 43.59
N PRO A 323 13.34 25.41 43.15
CA PRO A 323 14.49 26.15 43.70
C PRO A 323 15.62 26.48 42.71
N SER A 324 16.45 27.40 43.17
CA SER A 324 17.70 27.93 42.64
C SER A 324 18.80 26.91 42.25
N GLY A 325 19.60 27.27 41.25
CA GLY A 325 20.94 26.69 41.01
C GLY A 325 21.61 27.29 39.78
N ALA A 326 22.84 27.81 39.91
CA ALA A 326 23.57 28.48 38.82
C ALA A 326 24.79 27.66 38.35
N CYS A 327 25.15 27.74 37.05
CA CYS A 327 26.51 28.11 36.56
C CYS A 327 26.81 27.76 35.07
N ARG A 328 27.28 28.78 34.33
CA ARG A 328 28.31 28.84 33.26
C ARG A 328 28.65 27.63 32.34
N ALA A 329 28.35 27.82 31.05
CA ALA A 329 29.26 28.01 29.88
C ALA A 329 30.25 26.92 29.38
N ASN A 330 30.42 26.93 28.03
CA ASN A 330 31.42 26.26 27.16
C ASN A 330 31.30 24.72 26.98
N SER A 331 31.66 24.10 25.85
CA SER A 331 31.91 24.53 24.44
C SER A 331 32.13 23.29 23.53
N GLN A 332 32.07 23.47 22.20
CA GLN A 332 32.44 22.51 21.13
C GLN A 332 31.51 21.27 20.96
N GLN A 333 30.91 20.96 19.81
CA GLN A 333 31.39 20.77 18.42
C GLN A 333 31.79 19.30 18.13
N GLU A 334 30.83 18.51 17.67
CA GLU A 334 31.08 17.32 16.83
C GLU A 334 30.10 17.33 15.65
N LEU A 335 30.65 17.32 14.44
CA LEU A 335 29.92 17.15 13.19
C LEU A 335 29.95 15.66 12.83
N SER A 336 28.78 15.02 12.75
CA SER A 336 28.64 13.66 12.24
C SER A 336 27.78 13.66 10.97
N CYS A 337 28.16 12.83 10.00
CA CYS A 337 27.68 12.91 8.63
C CYS A 337 26.21 12.50 8.50
N CYS A 338 25.34 13.45 8.11
CA CYS A 338 24.05 13.12 7.53
C CYS A 338 24.27 12.47 6.16
N VAL A 339 24.12 11.15 6.08
CA VAL A 339 23.93 10.45 4.80
C VAL A 339 22.61 10.95 4.22
N PHE A 340 22.67 11.63 3.08
CA PHE A 340 21.47 12.12 2.40
C PHE A 340 20.61 10.93 1.98
N SER A 341 19.34 10.98 2.38
CA SER A 341 18.33 9.98 2.06
C SER A 341 17.68 10.33 0.73
N PRO A 342 17.45 9.37 -0.20
CA PRO A 342 16.91 9.65 -1.54
C PRO A 342 15.52 10.32 -1.53
N TYR A 343 14.83 10.29 -0.40
CA TYR A 343 13.55 10.99 -0.19
C TYR A 343 13.67 12.53 -0.16
N GLN A 344 14.84 13.11 0.14
CA GLN A 344 15.02 14.57 0.06
C GLN A 344 15.15 15.05 -1.39
N GLU A 345 15.76 14.26 -2.29
CA GLU A 345 15.79 14.58 -3.72
C GLU A 345 14.38 14.56 -4.33
N ALA A 346 13.53 13.61 -3.92
CA ALA A 346 12.13 13.56 -4.36
C ALA A 346 11.31 14.80 -3.92
N LEU A 347 11.59 15.35 -2.74
CA LEU A 347 10.97 16.60 -2.27
C LEU A 347 11.51 17.84 -3.01
N LEU A 348 12.81 17.90 -3.30
CA LEU A 348 13.36 18.97 -4.15
C LEU A 348 12.88 18.89 -5.60
N PHE A 349 12.65 17.69 -6.15
CA PHE A 349 12.13 17.52 -7.52
C PHE A 349 10.73 18.13 -7.69
N CYS A 350 9.91 18.11 -6.63
CA CYS A 350 8.62 18.80 -6.59
C CYS A 350 8.74 20.34 -6.60
N PHE A 351 9.92 20.91 -6.30
CA PHE A 351 10.19 22.35 -6.31
C PHE A 351 10.97 22.82 -7.55
N HIS A 352 11.43 21.93 -8.42
CA HIS A 352 12.20 22.28 -9.64
C HIS A 352 11.42 22.11 -10.95
N ILE A 353 10.12 21.78 -10.88
CA ILE A 353 9.20 21.76 -12.03
C ILE A 353 7.92 22.52 -11.66
N ALA A 354 8.07 23.82 -11.45
CA ALA A 354 7.02 24.82 -11.30
C ALA A 354 7.37 26.05 -12.14
#